data_AF-A0A7X7JD87-F1
#
_entry.id   AF-A0A7X7JD87-F1
#
_cell.length_a   1.000
_cell.length_b   1.000
_cell.length_c   1.000
_cell.angle_alpha   90.00
_cell.angle_beta   90.00
_cell.angle_gamma   90.00
#
_symmetry.space_group_name_H-M   'P 1'
#
loop_
_entity.id
_entity.type
_entity.pdbx_description
1 polymer ?
#
loop_
_entity_poly.entity_id
_entity_poly.type
_entity_poly.pdbx_seq_one_letter_code
_entity_poly.pdbx_strand_id
1 'polypeptide(L)'
;RLTGLDVQEEQARRLLNDLDAYRAATDRQGEDEEFVAHDWLTHVFEPAVRAVPRELRGKLQPAQLFHEMLDHRWFISREQGRDVPMVEAARSYAENVLRHRPDEAEVLGADTAIIPRIE
;
A
#
# COMPACT_ATOMS: atom_id res chain seq x y z
N ARG A 1 2.22 9.38 -23.19
CA ARG A 1 2.14 8.34 -22.12
C ARG A 1 2.69 8.98 -20.85
N LEU A 2 1.78 9.40 -19.96
CA LEU A 2 2.03 9.99 -18.62
C LEU A 2 1.67 8.99 -17.49
N THR A 3 1.25 7.77 -17.85
CA THR A 3 0.39 6.90 -17.03
C THR A 3 1.09 6.11 -15.92
N GLY A 4 2.39 6.31 -15.69
CA GLY A 4 3.15 5.62 -14.64
C GLY A 4 3.76 6.57 -13.61
N LEU A 5 4.22 7.75 -14.06
CA LEU A 5 4.72 8.79 -13.18
C LEU A 5 3.58 9.38 -12.33
N ASP A 6 2.45 9.69 -12.98
CA ASP A 6 1.25 10.22 -12.31
C ASP A 6 0.71 9.25 -11.23
N VAL A 7 0.81 7.94 -11.49
CA VAL A 7 0.39 6.90 -10.53
C VAL A 7 1.31 6.88 -9.31
N GLN A 8 2.63 6.99 -9.52
CA GLN A 8 3.59 7.05 -8.41
C GLN A 8 3.46 8.34 -7.60
N GLU A 9 3.19 9.48 -8.25
CA GLU A 9 2.92 10.74 -7.57
C GLU A 9 1.67 10.65 -6.69
N GLU A 10 0.61 10.00 -7.17
CA GLU A 10 -0.60 9.82 -6.37
C GLU A 10 -0.38 8.85 -5.21
N GLN A 11 0.41 7.80 -5.39
CA GLN A 11 0.83 6.93 -4.29
C GLN A 11 1.64 7.69 -3.24
N ALA A 12 2.63 8.49 -3.67
CA ALA A 12 3.43 9.31 -2.77
C ALA A 12 2.54 10.28 -1.98
N ARG A 13 1.61 10.96 -2.66
CA ARG A 13 0.65 11.85 -2.01
C ARG A 13 -0.24 11.12 -1.01
N ARG A 14 -0.70 9.92 -1.33
CA ARG A 14 -1.50 9.09 -0.42
C ARG A 14 -0.74 8.72 0.85
N LEU A 15 0.53 8.36 0.75
CA LEU A 15 1.38 8.05 1.90
C LEU A 15 1.64 9.30 2.76
N LEU A 16 1.92 10.45 2.14
CA LEU A 16 2.10 11.72 2.85
C LEU A 16 0.83 12.12 3.60
N ASN A 17 -0.36 11.93 3.01
CA ASN A 17 -1.62 12.18 3.70
C ASN A 17 -1.82 11.28 4.94
N ASP A 18 -1.37 10.03 4.89
CA ASP A 18 -1.43 9.12 6.05
C ASP A 18 -0.45 9.54 7.16
N LEU A 19 0.75 10.00 6.77
CA LEU A 19 1.73 10.59 7.69
C LEU A 19 1.17 11.85 8.36
N ASP A 20 0.53 12.75 7.61
CA ASP A 20 -0.09 13.96 8.17
C ASP A 20 -1.23 13.61 9.14
N ALA A 21 -2.04 12.60 8.81
CA ALA A 21 -3.09 12.11 9.69
C ALA A 21 -2.51 11.51 10.98
N TYR A 22 -1.42 10.75 10.89
CA TYR A 22 -0.69 10.23 12.05
C TYR A 22 -0.10 11.33 12.93
N ARG A 23 0.51 12.35 12.32
CA ARG A 23 1.05 13.52 13.02
C ARG A 23 -0.03 14.27 13.79
N ALA A 24 -1.21 14.45 13.18
CA ALA A 24 -2.36 15.07 13.84
C ALA A 24 -2.92 14.19 14.96
N ALA A 25 -3.07 12.88 14.73
CA ALA A 25 -3.62 11.94 15.72
C ALA A 25 -2.74 11.77 16.97
N THR A 26 -1.44 12.03 16.84
CA THR A 26 -0.45 11.92 17.92
C THR A 26 -0.12 13.26 18.59
N ASP A 27 -0.73 14.37 18.15
CA ASP A 27 -0.46 15.75 18.63
C ASP A 27 1.00 16.22 18.39
N ARG A 28 1.63 15.76 17.30
CA ARG A 28 3.06 16.00 17.00
C ARG A 28 3.25 17.02 15.87
N GLN A 29 2.29 17.92 15.70
CA GLN A 29 2.27 18.92 14.64
C GLN A 29 3.38 19.98 14.79
N GLY A 30 3.97 20.13 15.98
CA GLY A 30 5.11 21.02 16.22
C GLY A 30 6.48 20.33 16.17
N GLU A 31 6.53 19.01 15.99
CA GLU A 31 7.78 18.25 15.96
C GLU A 31 8.41 18.22 14.57
N ASP A 32 9.70 17.84 14.55
CA ASP A 32 10.48 17.62 13.33
C ASP A 32 9.83 16.54 12.46
N GLU A 33 9.61 16.88 11.19
CA GLU A 33 8.94 16.01 10.22
C GLU A 33 9.71 14.71 9.98
N GLU A 34 11.04 14.73 9.96
CA GLU A 34 11.86 13.54 9.74
C GLU A 34 11.66 12.53 10.88
N PHE A 35 11.57 13.03 12.12
CA PHE A 35 11.34 12.19 13.29
C PHE A 35 9.94 11.57 13.29
N VAL A 36 8.92 12.37 12.97
CA VAL A 36 7.53 11.86 12.86
C VAL A 36 7.40 10.85 11.72
N ALA A 37 8.05 11.08 10.59
CA ALA A 37 8.08 10.16 9.46
C ALA A 37 8.72 8.82 9.81
N HIS A 38 9.84 8.84 10.55
CA HIS A 38 10.48 7.63 11.02
C HIS A 38 9.59 6.82 11.97
N ASP A 39 8.91 7.51 12.89
CA ASP A 39 7.98 6.86 13.82
C ASP A 39 6.77 6.28 13.09
N TRP A 40 6.17 7.02 12.15
CA TRP A 40 5.09 6.52 11.32
C TRP A 40 5.50 5.27 10.54
N LEU A 41 6.70 5.29 9.93
CA LEU A 41 7.24 4.14 9.20
C LEU A 41 7.31 2.90 10.12
N THR A 42 7.87 3.08 11.31
CA THR A 42 8.13 1.99 12.27
C THR A 42 6.85 1.43 12.91
N HIS A 43 5.87 2.29 13.19
CA HIS A 43 4.68 1.95 13.99
C HIS A 43 3.42 1.70 13.16
N VAL A 44 3.34 2.22 11.93
CA VAL A 44 2.16 2.09 11.07
C VAL A 44 2.49 1.31 9.80
N PHE A 45 3.45 1.81 9.01
CA PHE A 45 3.74 1.25 7.70
C PHE A 45 4.33 -0.17 7.79
N GLU A 46 5.44 -0.34 8.49
CA GLU A 46 6.11 -1.63 8.55
C GLU A 46 5.26 -2.72 9.22
N PRO A 47 4.54 -2.48 10.34
CA PRO A 47 3.66 -3.48 10.92
C PRO A 47 2.54 -3.92 9.97
N ALA A 48 1.96 -2.99 9.20
CA ALA A 48 0.94 -3.30 8.21
C ALA A 48 1.51 -4.19 7.09
N VAL A 49 2.66 -3.82 6.52
CA VAL A 49 3.32 -4.62 5.48
C VAL A 49 3.76 -5.99 6.02
N ARG A 50 4.28 -6.06 7.25
CA ARG A 50 4.67 -7.32 7.90
C ARG A 50 3.49 -8.23 8.21
N ALA A 51 2.29 -7.69 8.39
CA ALA A 51 1.08 -8.46 8.64
C ALA A 51 0.63 -9.29 7.42
N VAL A 52 1.11 -8.95 6.22
CA VAL A 52 0.93 -9.77 5.02
C VAL A 52 1.74 -11.07 5.15
N PRO A 53 1.19 -12.24 4.78
CA PRO A 53 1.95 -13.49 4.71
C PRO A 53 3.21 -13.35 3.84
N ARG A 54 4.33 -13.91 4.29
CA ARG A 54 5.65 -13.69 3.68
C ARG A 54 5.69 -14.12 2.21
N GLU A 55 4.96 -15.17 1.88
CA GLU A 55 4.80 -15.72 0.54
C GLU A 55 4.02 -14.80 -0.42
N LEU A 56 3.19 -13.89 0.11
CA LEU A 56 2.43 -12.93 -0.70
C LEU A 56 3.10 -11.55 -0.79
N ARG A 57 4.01 -11.21 0.14
CA ARG A 57 4.68 -9.90 0.17
C ARG A 57 5.49 -9.59 -1.10
N GLY A 58 5.97 -10.61 -1.81
CA GLY A 58 6.75 -10.43 -3.04
C GLY A 58 5.92 -10.08 -4.28
N LYS A 59 4.59 -10.16 -4.20
CA LYS A 59 3.70 -9.92 -5.35
C LYS A 59 3.65 -8.46 -5.79
N LEU A 60 3.94 -7.52 -4.88
CA LEU A 60 3.83 -6.08 -5.08
C LEU A 60 4.91 -5.35 -4.27
N GLN A 61 5.27 -4.14 -4.68
CA GLN A 61 6.16 -3.28 -3.89
C GLN A 61 5.50 -2.88 -2.55
N PRO A 62 6.28 -2.68 -1.46
CA PRO A 62 5.72 -2.33 -0.15
C PRO A 62 4.82 -1.09 -0.14
N ALA A 63 5.19 -0.05 -0.90
CA ALA A 63 4.38 1.17 -1.02
C ALA A 63 3.04 0.91 -1.70
N GLN A 64 3.02 0.11 -2.77
CA GLN A 64 1.79 -0.31 -3.46
C GLN A 64 0.92 -1.16 -2.55
N LEU A 65 1.50 -2.10 -1.81
CA LEU A 65 0.79 -2.91 -0.82
C LEU A 65 0.08 -2.02 0.21
N PHE A 66 0.81 -1.07 0.80
CA PHE A 66 0.26 -0.19 1.81
C PHE A 66 -0.85 0.71 1.25
N HIS A 67 -0.63 1.30 0.06
CA HIS A 67 -1.64 2.09 -0.64
C HIS A 67 -2.95 1.31 -0.82
N GLU A 68 -2.89 0.09 -1.34
CA GLU A 68 -4.09 -0.73 -1.55
C GLU A 68 -4.76 -1.17 -0.25
N MET A 69 -3.99 -1.40 0.81
CA MET A 69 -4.55 -1.69 2.12
C MET A 69 -5.32 -0.50 2.70
N LEU A 70 -4.91 0.74 2.45
CA LEU A 70 -5.66 1.93 2.90
C LEU A 70 -7.04 1.99 2.22
N ASP A 71 -7.12 1.68 0.93
CA ASP A 71 -8.39 1.64 0.20
C ASP A 71 -9.26 0.47 0.67
N HIS A 72 -8.66 -0.71 0.88
CA HIS A 72 -9.35 -1.86 1.45
C HIS A 72 -9.89 -1.56 2.85
N ARG A 73 -9.10 -0.89 3.71
CA ARG A 73 -9.50 -0.46 5.05
C ARG A 73 -10.72 0.44 4.98
N TRP A 74 -10.74 1.42 4.08
CA TRP A 74 -11.90 2.29 3.90
C TRP A 74 -13.14 1.47 3.52
N PHE A 75 -13.01 0.58 2.53
CA PHE A 75 -14.11 -0.27 2.07
C PHE A 75 -14.69 -1.12 3.21
N ILE A 76 -13.86 -1.87 3.93
CA ILE A 76 -14.34 -2.74 5.02
C ILE A 76 -14.84 -1.96 6.23
N SER A 77 -14.28 -0.78 6.52
CA SER A 77 -14.80 0.10 7.59
C SER A 77 -16.19 0.60 7.28
N ARG A 78 -16.45 0.92 5.99
CA ARG A 78 -17.77 1.32 5.50
C ARG A 78 -18.78 0.18 5.60
N GLU A 79 -18.41 -1.03 5.21
CA GLU A 79 -19.28 -2.21 5.30
C GLU A 79 -19.61 -2.58 6.76
N GLN A 80 -18.62 -2.50 7.66
CA GLN A 80 -18.78 -2.91 9.05
C GLN A 80 -19.37 -1.81 9.95
N GLY A 81 -19.44 -0.56 9.46
CA GLY A 81 -19.94 0.58 10.24
C GLY A 81 -19.07 0.94 11.45
N ARG A 82 -17.77 0.61 11.42
CA ARG A 82 -16.80 0.91 12.47
C ARG A 82 -15.44 1.25 11.88
N ASP A 83 -14.59 1.89 12.67
CA ASP A 83 -13.17 1.97 12.32
C ASP A 83 -12.51 0.59 12.41
N VAL A 84 -11.70 0.26 11.41
CA VAL A 84 -10.96 -1.00 11.31
C VAL A 84 -9.47 -0.72 11.47
N PRO A 85 -8.77 -1.31 12.45
CA PRO A 85 -7.33 -1.13 12.62
C PRO A 85 -6.53 -1.56 11.38
N MET A 86 -5.41 -0.88 11.12
CA MET A 86 -4.61 -1.10 9.92
C MET A 86 -4.10 -2.54 9.77
N VAL A 87 -3.66 -3.18 10.86
CA VAL A 87 -3.20 -4.57 10.85
C VAL A 87 -4.34 -5.55 10.52
N GLU A 88 -5.57 -5.25 10.96
CA GLU A 88 -6.75 -6.04 10.62
C GLU A 88 -7.06 -5.93 9.12
N ALA A 89 -7.05 -4.69 8.59
CA ALA A 89 -7.24 -4.44 7.17
C ALA A 89 -6.17 -5.11 6.31
N ALA A 90 -4.90 -5.07 6.72
CA ALA A 90 -3.79 -5.71 6.03
C ALA A 90 -3.97 -7.23 5.89
N ARG A 91 -4.41 -7.89 6.97
CA ARG A 91 -4.71 -9.33 6.95
C ARG A 91 -5.90 -9.64 6.05
N SER A 92 -6.97 -8.85 6.14
CA SER A 92 -8.16 -9.02 5.29
C SER A 92 -7.81 -8.83 3.81
N TYR A 93 -7.03 -7.81 3.48
CA TYR A 93 -6.56 -7.54 2.12
C TYR A 93 -5.70 -8.71 1.59
N ALA A 94 -4.79 -9.21 2.41
CA ALA A 94 -3.93 -10.32 2.04
C ALA A 94 -4.74 -11.57 1.65
N GLU A 95 -5.74 -11.93 2.47
CA GLU A 95 -6.56 -13.12 2.25
C GLU A 95 -7.57 -12.97 1.11
N ASN A 96 -8.25 -11.81 1.03
CA ASN A 96 -9.40 -11.65 0.15
C ASN A 96 -9.04 -11.03 -1.21
N VAL A 97 -7.87 -10.39 -1.33
CA VAL A 97 -7.47 -9.67 -2.55
C VAL A 97 -6.12 -10.17 -3.05
N LEU A 98 -5.06 -10.01 -2.26
CA LEU A 98 -3.68 -10.24 -2.71
C LEU A 98 -3.41 -11.70 -3.10
N ARG A 99 -3.95 -12.65 -2.32
CA ARG A 99 -3.83 -14.10 -2.58
C ARG A 99 -4.35 -14.50 -3.96
N HIS A 100 -5.34 -13.78 -4.48
CA HIS A 100 -6.00 -14.08 -5.75
C HIS A 100 -5.41 -13.34 -6.95
N ARG A 101 -4.42 -12.47 -6.74
CA ARG A 101 -3.75 -11.77 -7.83
C ARG A 101 -2.68 -12.63 -8.52
N PRO A 102 -2.53 -12.52 -9.86
CA PRO A 102 -1.35 -13.01 -10.56
C PRO A 102 -0.08 -12.33 -10.01
N ASP A 103 1.05 -13.02 -10.06
CA ASP A 103 2.33 -12.39 -9.67
C ASP A 103 2.67 -11.29 -10.68
N GLU A 104 2.92 -10.06 -10.23
CA GLU A 104 3.25 -8.92 -11.13
C GLU A 104 4.52 -9.21 -11.96
N ALA A 105 5.44 -10.02 -11.42
CA ALA A 105 6.61 -10.53 -12.13
C ALA A 105 6.27 -11.46 -13.31
N GLU A 106 5.16 -12.22 -13.24
CA GLU A 106 4.69 -13.06 -14.36
C GLU A 106 4.03 -12.19 -15.45
N VAL A 107 3.34 -11.12 -15.07
CA VAL A 107 2.65 -10.22 -16.01
C VAL A 107 3.65 -9.35 -16.79
N LEU A 108 4.65 -8.76 -16.13
CA LEU A 108 5.70 -7.96 -16.80
C LEU A 108 6.63 -8.82 -17.67
N GLY A 109 6.79 -10.12 -17.34
CA GLY A 109 7.50 -11.09 -18.18
C GLY A 109 6.72 -11.52 -19.44
N ALA A 110 5.39 -11.58 -19.34
CA ALA A 110 4.51 -11.94 -20.47
C ALA A 110 4.40 -10.81 -21.51
N ASP A 111 4.36 -9.55 -21.08
CA ASP A 111 4.29 -8.39 -22.00
C ASP A 111 5.55 -8.21 -22.85
N THR A 112 6.70 -8.71 -22.39
CA THR A 112 7.96 -8.62 -23.15
C THR A 112 8.07 -9.69 -24.26
N ALA A 113 7.26 -10.76 -24.19
CA ALA A 113 7.30 -11.86 -25.16
C ALA A 113 6.36 -11.67 -26.37
N ILE A 114 5.45 -10.68 -26.33
CA ILE A 114 4.46 -10.43 -27.39
C ILE A 114 4.77 -9.12 -28.12
N ILE A 115 5.94 -9.05 -28.74
CA ILE A 115 6.11 -8.20 -29.93
C ILE A 115 6.52 -9.13 -31.07
N PRO A 116 5.58 -9.64 -31.89
CA PRO A 116 5.97 -10.30 -33.11
C PRO A 116 6.69 -9.26 -33.97
N ARG A 117 7.97 -9.50 -34.24
CA ARG A 117 8.75 -8.77 -35.23
C ARG A 117 8.04 -8.97 -36.56
N ILE A 118 7.34 -7.94 -37.03
CA ILE A 118 6.79 -7.90 -38.38
C ILE A 118 7.99 -7.74 -39.32
N GLU A 119 8.23 -8.74 -40.17
CA GLU A 119 9.08 -8.62 -41.35
C GLU A 119 8.38 -7.81 -42.45
#